data_AF-A0A2M9PBS8-F1
#
_entry.id   AF-A0A2M9PBS8-F1
#
_cell.length_a   1.000
_cell.length_b   1.000
_cell.length_c   1.000
_cell.angle_alpha   90.00
_cell.angle_beta   90.00
_cell.angle_gamma   90.00
#
_symmetry.space_group_name_H-M   'P 1'
#
loop_
_entity.id
_entity.type
_entity.pdbx_description
1 polymer ?
#
loop_
_entity_poly.entity_id
_entity_poly.type
_entity_poly.pdbx_seq_one_letter_code
_entity_poly.pdbx_strand_id
1 'polypeptide(L)'
;PAGAASDAVQLGRAGAEFCARSTSGDLASVWPLITAALAKDIEFAFTSAGEAPPPTLFQTYSTRVPVCRAKTRNAALIEVTRSGPKGAAPSWTEYLVVTPETDGTTRIDDVLFATRRSDTLRARLRALAN
;
A
#
# COMPACT_ATOMS: atom_id res chain seq x y z
N PRO A 1 19.36 -13.58 -16.93
CA PRO A 1 18.31 -14.45 -16.36
C PRO A 1 18.24 -14.53 -14.82
N ALA A 2 19.23 -14.04 -14.07
CA ALA A 2 19.21 -14.07 -12.59
C ALA A 2 18.34 -12.97 -11.92
N GLY A 3 18.15 -11.81 -12.58
CA GLY A 3 17.43 -10.66 -11.98
C GLY A 3 15.93 -10.88 -11.80
N ALA A 4 15.24 -11.51 -12.75
CA ALA A 4 13.78 -11.66 -12.66
C ALA A 4 13.31 -12.54 -11.49
N ALA A 5 14.13 -13.53 -11.08
CA ALA A 5 13.83 -14.38 -9.94
C ALA A 5 14.09 -13.68 -8.59
N SER A 6 15.15 -12.86 -8.50
CA SER A 6 15.40 -12.03 -7.32
C SER A 6 14.32 -10.97 -7.14
N ASP A 7 13.87 -10.35 -8.23
CA ASP A 7 12.84 -9.32 -8.21
C ASP A 7 11.50 -9.89 -7.72
N ALA A 8 11.09 -11.06 -8.21
CA ALA A 8 9.86 -11.72 -7.77
C ALA A 8 9.89 -12.06 -6.26
N VAL A 9 11.04 -12.51 -5.75
CA VAL A 9 11.23 -12.80 -4.32
C VAL A 9 11.18 -11.53 -3.48
N GLN A 10 11.83 -10.46 -3.92
CA GLN A 10 11.83 -9.16 -3.24
C GLN A 10 10.41 -8.56 -3.18
N LEU A 11 9.68 -8.60 -4.30
CA LEU A 11 8.29 -8.17 -4.37
C LEU A 11 7.36 -8.99 -3.47
N GLY A 12 7.55 -10.32 -3.45
CA GLY A 12 6.80 -11.20 -2.56
C GLY A 12 7.04 -10.86 -1.08
N ARG A 13 8.28 -10.56 -0.69
CA ARG A 13 8.63 -10.12 0.68
C ARG A 13 8.01 -8.78 1.02
N ALA A 14 8.10 -7.79 0.12
CA ALA A 14 7.51 -6.47 0.32
C ALA A 14 5.99 -6.57 0.57
N GLY A 15 5.28 -7.37 -0.24
CA GLY A 15 3.84 -7.59 -0.08
C GLY A 15 3.48 -8.31 1.23
N ALA A 16 4.24 -9.33 1.62
CA ALA A 16 4.01 -10.06 2.87
C ALA A 16 4.24 -9.17 4.10
N GLU A 17 5.36 -8.44 4.12
CA GLU A 17 5.70 -7.50 5.20
C GLU A 17 4.64 -6.42 5.32
N PHE A 18 4.21 -5.87 4.19
CA PHE A 18 3.14 -4.91 4.15
C PHE A 18 1.82 -5.45 4.73
N CYS A 19 1.44 -6.68 4.40
CA CYS A 19 0.26 -7.31 4.98
C CYS A 19 0.38 -7.48 6.50
N ALA A 20 1.54 -7.94 7.00
CA ALA A 20 1.77 -8.10 8.43
C ALA A 20 1.65 -6.78 9.21
N ARG A 21 2.20 -5.69 8.64
CA ARG A 21 2.20 -4.38 9.29
C ARG A 21 0.85 -3.67 9.20
N SER A 22 0.21 -3.72 8.04
CA SER A 22 -1.07 -3.03 7.82
C SER A 22 -2.24 -3.61 8.61
N THR A 23 -2.19 -4.88 9.03
CA THR A 23 -3.21 -5.46 9.93
C THR A 23 -3.12 -4.98 11.37
N SER A 24 -1.99 -4.37 11.77
CA SER A 24 -1.83 -3.80 13.12
C SER A 24 -2.67 -2.53 13.34
N GLY A 25 -3.08 -1.86 12.26
CA GLY A 25 -3.79 -0.59 12.33
C GLY A 25 -2.93 0.57 12.84
N ASP A 26 -1.61 0.46 12.65
CA ASP A 26 -0.64 1.51 12.91
C ASP A 26 0.03 1.92 11.58
N LEU A 27 -0.24 3.14 11.13
CA LEU A 27 0.36 3.71 9.93
C LEU A 27 1.88 3.84 10.08
N ALA A 28 2.36 4.11 11.30
CA ALA A 28 3.78 4.30 11.57
C ALA A 28 4.59 3.05 11.24
N SER A 29 3.99 1.88 11.47
CA SER A 29 4.61 0.59 11.11
C SER A 29 4.89 0.48 9.61
N VAL A 30 4.12 1.14 8.74
CA VAL A 30 4.23 1.02 7.28
C VAL A 30 5.24 2.00 6.68
N TRP A 31 5.65 3.04 7.41
CA TRP A 31 6.62 4.04 6.90
C TRP A 31 7.91 3.46 6.32
N PRO A 32 8.54 2.43 6.90
CA PRO A 32 9.76 1.85 6.33
C PRO A 32 9.55 1.15 4.98
N LEU A 33 8.30 0.83 4.62
CA LEU A 33 7.96 0.09 3.40
C LEU A 33 7.61 0.99 2.22
N ILE A 34 7.45 2.29 2.45
CA ILE A 34 7.08 3.25 1.42
C ILE A 34 8.25 4.13 1.00
N THR A 35 8.14 4.76 -0.17
CA THR A 35 9.12 5.74 -0.63
C THR A 35 9.12 6.98 0.25
N ALA A 36 10.27 7.65 0.37
CA ALA A 36 10.36 8.93 1.06
C ALA A 36 9.47 10.00 0.42
N ALA A 37 9.23 9.90 -0.89
CA ALA A 37 8.32 10.78 -1.62
C ALA A 37 6.86 10.57 -1.18
N LEU A 38 6.39 9.31 -1.12
CA LEU A 38 5.03 9.03 -0.66
C LEU A 38 4.84 9.44 0.81
N ALA A 39 5.85 9.22 1.67
CA ALA A 39 5.80 9.67 3.06
C ALA A 39 5.56 11.19 3.18
N LYS A 40 6.34 11.97 2.43
CA LYS A 40 6.19 13.44 2.38
C LYS A 40 4.81 13.87 1.85
N ASP A 41 4.29 13.21 0.82
CA ASP A 41 2.96 13.52 0.28
C ASP A 41 1.86 13.29 1.33
N ILE A 42 1.97 12.20 2.12
CA ILE A 42 1.00 11.91 3.18
C ILE A 42 1.09 12.96 4.29
N GLU A 43 2.30 13.22 4.80
CA GLU A 43 2.53 14.22 5.85
C GLU A 43 2.02 15.61 5.44
N PHE A 44 2.34 16.03 4.22
CA PHE A 44 1.89 17.31 3.67
C PHE A 44 0.37 17.39 3.59
N ALA A 45 -0.29 16.39 3.01
CA ALA A 45 -1.73 16.42 2.81
C ALA A 45 -2.51 16.52 4.13
N PHE A 46 -2.15 15.71 5.13
CA PHE A 46 -2.83 15.72 6.43
C PHE A 46 -2.52 16.98 7.25
N THR A 47 -1.29 17.50 7.16
CA THR A 47 -0.94 18.77 7.78
C THR A 47 -1.73 19.93 7.18
N SER A 48 -1.83 19.99 5.84
CA SER A 48 -2.58 21.03 5.13
C SER A 48 -4.07 20.98 5.42
N ALA A 49 -4.65 19.78 5.53
CA ALA A 49 -6.07 19.59 5.87
C ALA A 49 -6.39 19.85 7.35
N GLY A 50 -5.38 19.90 8.23
CA GLY A 50 -5.60 19.95 9.68
C GLY A 50 -6.21 18.66 10.25
N GLU A 51 -6.02 17.53 9.57
CA GLU A 51 -6.57 16.22 9.95
C GLU A 51 -5.45 15.27 10.40
N ALA A 52 -5.79 14.30 11.25
CA ALA A 52 -4.86 13.23 11.60
C ALA A 52 -4.81 12.19 10.46
N PRO A 53 -3.62 11.63 10.13
CA PRO A 53 -3.53 10.54 9.17
C PRO A 53 -4.36 9.31 9.60
N PRO A 54 -4.93 8.55 8.65
CA PRO A 54 -5.65 7.33 8.96
C PRO A 54 -4.71 6.28 9.56
N PRO A 55 -5.23 5.33 10.35
CA PRO A 55 -4.43 4.26 10.94
C PRO A 55 -3.80 3.30 9.91
N THR A 56 -4.22 3.36 8.63
CA THR A 56 -3.69 2.52 7.55
C THR A 56 -3.69 3.29 6.22
N LEU A 57 -2.75 2.97 5.32
CA LEU A 57 -2.65 3.55 3.97
C LEU A 57 -3.86 3.31 3.07
N PHE A 58 -4.70 2.32 3.40
CA PHE A 58 -5.91 2.05 2.64
C PHE A 58 -7.09 2.74 3.25
N GLN A 59 -7.70 3.58 2.44
CA GLN A 59 -8.89 4.33 2.75
C GLN A 59 -10.07 3.84 1.91
N THR A 60 -10.04 2.61 1.38
CA THR A 60 -11.22 2.14 0.66
C THR A 60 -12.39 2.01 1.62
N TYR A 61 -12.24 1.48 2.84
CA TYR A 61 -13.35 1.42 3.80
C TYR A 61 -12.86 1.42 5.26
N SER A 62 -13.60 2.08 6.14
CA SER A 62 -13.37 2.15 7.60
C SER A 62 -13.39 0.80 8.33
N THR A 63 -13.65 -0.29 7.60
CA THR A 63 -13.80 -1.64 8.14
C THR A 63 -12.45 -2.35 8.17
N ARG A 64 -11.89 -2.54 9.38
CA ARG A 64 -10.75 -3.43 9.57
C ARG A 64 -11.15 -4.87 9.29
N VAL A 65 -10.33 -5.59 8.54
CA VAL A 65 -10.53 -7.01 8.28
C VAL A 65 -9.28 -7.82 8.61
N PRO A 66 -9.42 -9.05 9.13
CA PRO A 66 -8.30 -9.81 9.69
C PRO A 66 -7.43 -10.51 8.64
N VAL A 67 -7.90 -10.66 7.39
CA VAL A 67 -7.14 -11.32 6.33
C VAL A 67 -6.50 -10.27 5.43
N CYS A 68 -5.19 -10.39 5.23
CA CYS A 68 -4.45 -9.71 4.17
C CYS A 68 -3.60 -10.75 3.44
N ARG A 69 -3.69 -10.78 2.11
CA ARG A 69 -2.88 -11.65 1.25
C ARG A 69 -2.25 -10.81 0.16
N ALA A 70 -0.97 -11.00 -0.07
CA ALA A 70 -0.23 -10.32 -1.14
C ALA A 70 0.22 -11.32 -2.22
N LYS A 71 0.17 -10.87 -3.47
CA LYS A 71 0.64 -11.63 -4.63
C LYS A 71 1.33 -10.70 -5.62
N THR A 72 2.55 -11.02 -6.02
CA THR A 72 3.24 -10.29 -7.09
C THR A 72 2.46 -10.43 -8.39
N ARG A 73 2.11 -9.30 -9.02
CA ARG A 73 1.33 -9.25 -10.26
C ARG A 73 2.22 -9.05 -11.47
N ASN A 74 3.18 -8.14 -11.36
CA ASN A 74 4.26 -7.89 -12.32
C ASN A 74 5.42 -7.15 -11.60
N ALA A 75 6.42 -6.67 -12.34
CA ALA A 75 7.60 -6.01 -11.79
C ALA A 75 7.31 -4.68 -11.04
N ALA A 76 6.13 -4.09 -11.23
CA ALA A 76 5.75 -2.80 -10.65
C ALA A 76 4.51 -2.86 -9.74
N LEU A 77 3.84 -4.02 -9.66
CA LEU A 77 2.56 -4.18 -8.96
C LEU A 77 2.53 -5.41 -8.06
N ILE A 78 2.09 -5.20 -6.83
CA ILE A 78 1.71 -6.25 -5.87
C ILE A 78 0.21 -6.15 -5.64
N GLU A 79 -0.52 -7.22 -5.95
CA GLU A 79 -1.93 -7.35 -5.65
C GLU A 79 -2.11 -7.67 -4.15
N VAL A 80 -2.91 -6.87 -3.46
CA VAL A 80 -3.28 -7.07 -2.05
C VAL A 80 -4.77 -7.37 -1.98
N THR A 81 -5.11 -8.53 -1.47
CA THR A 81 -6.50 -8.91 -1.18
C THR A 81 -6.74 -8.83 0.31
N ARG A 82 -7.83 -8.15 0.69
CA ARG A 82 -8.33 -8.08 2.06
C ARG A 82 -9.71 -8.72 2.16
N SER A 83 -9.97 -9.39 3.28
CA SER A 83 -11.27 -10.04 3.50
C SER A 83 -11.55 -10.32 4.97
N GLY A 84 -12.81 -10.59 5.29
CA GLY A 84 -13.21 -11.27 6.51
C GLY A 84 -12.60 -12.68 6.63
N PRO A 85 -12.81 -13.37 7.77
CA PRO A 85 -12.36 -14.74 7.98
C PRO A 85 -12.81 -15.66 6.85
N LYS A 86 -11.94 -16.57 6.42
CA LYS A 86 -12.21 -17.52 5.32
C LYS A 86 -12.60 -16.87 3.99
N GLY A 87 -12.27 -15.60 3.75
CA GLY A 87 -12.63 -14.90 2.51
C GLY A 87 -14.00 -14.22 2.53
N ALA A 88 -14.68 -14.17 3.68
CA ALA A 88 -15.99 -13.56 3.80
C ALA A 88 -15.97 -12.05 3.49
N ALA A 89 -17.12 -11.51 3.10
CA ALA A 89 -17.31 -10.07 2.97
C ALA A 89 -17.16 -9.35 4.33
N PRO A 90 -16.70 -8.08 4.36
CA PRO A 90 -16.27 -7.30 3.20
C PRO A 90 -14.93 -7.81 2.66
N SER A 91 -14.81 -7.87 1.33
CA SER A 91 -13.59 -8.27 0.65
C SER A 91 -13.31 -7.36 -0.53
N TRP A 92 -12.04 -7.00 -0.71
CA TRP A 92 -11.59 -6.12 -1.77
C TRP A 92 -10.16 -6.42 -2.17
N THR A 93 -9.79 -5.91 -3.34
CA THR A 93 -8.45 -6.00 -3.90
C THR A 93 -7.94 -4.60 -4.20
N GLU A 94 -6.68 -4.37 -3.89
CA GLU A 94 -5.94 -3.13 -4.16
C GLU A 94 -4.58 -3.52 -4.74
N TYR A 95 -3.91 -2.58 -5.41
CA TYR A 95 -2.58 -2.83 -5.95
C TYR A 95 -1.59 -1.85 -5.35
N LEU A 96 -0.50 -2.36 -4.78
CA LEU A 96 0.65 -1.55 -4.41
C LEU A 96 1.45 -1.29 -5.67
N VAL A 97 1.65 -0.02 -6.00
CA VAL A 97 2.64 0.40 -6.98
C VAL A 97 3.97 0.46 -6.27
N VAL A 98 4.97 -0.20 -6.83
CA VAL A 98 6.31 -0.27 -6.24
C VAL A 98 7.37 0.22 -7.20
N THR A 99 8.41 0.82 -6.64
CA THR A 99 9.56 1.34 -7.39
C THR A 99 10.86 0.84 -6.75
N PRO A 100 11.90 0.58 -7.55
CA PRO A 100 13.25 0.42 -7.01
C PRO A 100 13.75 1.75 -6.43
N GLU A 101 14.49 1.65 -5.32
CA GLU A 101 15.16 2.75 -4.66
C GLU A 101 16.68 2.69 -4.90
N THR A 102 17.39 3.80 -4.68
CA THR A 102 18.84 3.89 -4.88
C THR A 102 19.65 2.97 -3.95
N ASP A 103 19.07 2.55 -2.83
CA ASP A 103 19.66 1.59 -1.87
C ASP A 103 19.50 0.13 -2.32
N GLY A 104 18.93 -0.12 -3.51
CA GLY A 104 18.66 -1.46 -4.05
C GLY A 104 17.39 -2.11 -3.49
N THR A 105 16.66 -1.44 -2.60
CA THR A 105 15.38 -1.93 -2.08
C THR A 105 14.24 -1.62 -3.05
N THR A 106 13.08 -2.25 -2.84
CA THR A 106 11.84 -1.94 -3.53
C THR A 106 10.86 -1.42 -2.51
N ARG A 107 10.29 -0.24 -2.77
CA ARG A 107 9.37 0.42 -1.85
C ARG A 107 8.06 0.76 -2.54
N ILE A 108 7.02 0.89 -1.73
CA ILE A 108 5.68 1.24 -2.18
C ILE A 108 5.64 2.74 -2.46
N ASP A 109 5.28 3.09 -3.68
CA ASP A 109 5.22 4.47 -4.13
C ASP A 109 3.79 4.99 -4.28
N ASP A 110 2.82 4.11 -4.55
CA ASP A 110 1.41 4.48 -4.63
C ASP A 110 0.52 3.26 -4.35
N VAL A 111 -0.79 3.49 -4.26
CA VAL A 111 -1.82 2.45 -4.18
C VAL A 111 -2.86 2.70 -5.25
N LEU A 112 -3.17 1.70 -6.06
CA LEU A 112 -4.30 1.71 -7.01
C LEU A 112 -5.51 1.03 -6.37
N PHE A 113 -6.60 1.77 -6.21
CA PHE A 113 -7.83 1.23 -5.63
C PHE A 113 -8.64 0.51 -6.71
N ALA A 114 -8.75 -0.82 -6.65
CA ALA A 114 -9.42 -1.58 -7.73
C ALA A 114 -10.92 -1.25 -7.87
N THR A 115 -11.54 -0.69 -6.83
CA THR A 115 -12.96 -0.27 -6.82
C THR A 115 -13.23 0.95 -7.71
N ARG A 116 -12.20 1.76 -8.03
CA ARG A 116 -12.29 2.89 -8.96
C ARG A 116 -11.03 2.94 -9.83
N ARG A 117 -11.13 2.54 -11.10
CA ARG A 117 -10.00 2.30 -12.03
C ARG A 117 -9.03 3.47 -12.27
N SER A 118 -9.28 4.64 -11.70
CA SER A 118 -8.45 5.85 -11.84
C SER A 118 -8.07 6.48 -10.49
N ASP A 119 -8.45 5.85 -9.38
CA ASP A 119 -8.29 6.39 -8.04
C ASP A 119 -7.02 5.81 -7.40
N THR A 120 -6.10 6.71 -7.04
CA THR A 120 -4.84 6.34 -6.39
C THR A 120 -4.67 7.06 -5.07
N LEU A 121 -3.86 6.50 -4.17
CA LEU A 121 -3.57 7.16 -2.90
C LEU A 121 -2.98 8.55 -3.15
N ARG A 122 -1.99 8.67 -4.04
CA ARG A 122 -1.41 9.97 -4.40
C ARG A 122 -2.45 10.95 -4.96
N ALA A 123 -3.38 10.48 -5.80
CA ALA A 123 -4.45 11.32 -6.33
C ALA A 123 -5.36 11.85 -5.20
N ARG A 124 -5.72 11.00 -4.23
CA ARG A 124 -6.52 11.40 -3.07
C ARG A 124 -5.78 12.36 -2.14
N LEU A 125 -4.49 12.13 -1.89
CA LEU A 125 -3.67 13.03 -1.06
C LEU A 125 -3.59 14.43 -1.68
N ARG A 126 -3.43 14.51 -3.01
CA ARG A 126 -3.49 15.79 -3.73
C ARG A 126 -4.85 16.47 -3.60
N ALA A 127 -5.94 15.72 -3.68
CA ALA A 127 -7.28 16.28 -3.51
C ALA A 127 -7.53 16.77 -2.07
N LEU A 128 -6.99 16.07 -1.07
CA LEU A 128 -7.08 16.45 0.34
C LEU A 128 -6.28 17.72 0.67
N ALA A 129 -5.15 17.93 -0.01
CA ALA A 129 -4.26 19.06 0.22
C ALA A 129 -4.70 20.37 -0.47
N ASN A 130 -5.75 20.35 -1.30
CA ASN A 130 -6.32 21.50 -2.01
C ASN A 130 -7.59 22.00 -1.30
#